data_AF-A0A2G6HGT3-F1
#
_entry.id   AF-A0A2G6HGT3-F1
#
_cell.length_a   1.000
_cell.length_b   1.000
_cell.length_c   1.000
_cell.angle_alpha   90.00
_cell.angle_beta   90.00
_cell.angle_gamma   90.00
#
_symmetry.space_group_name_H-M   'P 1'
#
loop_
_entity.id
_entity.type
_entity.pdbx_description
1 polymer ?
#
loop_
_entity_poly.entity_id
_entity_poly.type
_entity_poly.pdbx_seq_one_letter_code
_entity_poly.pdbx_strand_id
1 'polypeptide(L)'
;MNNQTTGNTDTDKSVIANEELLVEELDDLEDEKATSLWSDAWHVMRSRPLFWISAGLIVLFVTMSVFPQLFTSQDPYAPGFCDLSRARENPSSDSLFGRNLIGCDVYTLTIYGARSSILVGVFATLSTLIIGVSFGVIAGFIGGRIDT
;
A
#
# COMPACT_ATOMS: atom_id res chain seq x y z
N MET A 1 44.32 31.81 -43.69
CA MET A 1 43.24 32.56 -43.03
C MET A 1 42.62 33.36 -44.16
N ASN A 2 41.41 33.15 -44.65
CA ASN A 2 40.13 33.18 -43.94
C ASN A 2 39.05 32.43 -44.77
N ASN A 3 38.11 31.87 -44.03
CA ASN A 3 37.15 30.82 -44.38
C ASN A 3 35.98 31.32 -45.25
N GLN A 4 35.74 30.67 -46.39
CA GLN A 4 34.51 30.81 -47.19
C GLN A 4 33.80 29.47 -47.22
N THR A 5 32.81 29.28 -46.34
CA THR A 5 31.79 28.25 -46.48
C THR A 5 30.56 28.93 -47.10
N THR A 6 30.51 28.97 -48.43
CA THR A 6 29.29 29.35 -49.16
C THR A 6 28.26 28.24 -49.00
N GLY A 7 27.10 28.60 -48.47
CA GLY A 7 26.09 27.70 -47.93
C GLY A 7 25.46 26.73 -48.91
N ASN A 8 25.16 25.55 -48.38
CA ASN A 8 24.11 24.68 -48.85
C ASN A 8 22.84 25.00 -48.04
N THR A 9 22.21 26.13 -48.38
CA THR A 9 21.08 26.71 -47.63
C THR A 9 19.82 25.83 -47.63
N ASP A 10 19.71 24.89 -48.57
CA ASP A 10 18.55 24.01 -48.67
C ASP A 10 18.69 22.76 -47.79
N THR A 11 19.93 22.33 -47.53
CA THR A 11 20.20 21.19 -46.64
C THR A 11 20.21 21.62 -45.18
N ASP A 12 20.67 22.83 -44.87
CA ASP A 12 20.51 23.39 -43.51
C ASP A 12 19.04 23.57 -43.15
N LYS A 13 18.20 24.07 -44.06
CA LYS A 13 16.77 24.28 -43.78
C LYS A 13 16.01 22.98 -43.54
N SER A 14 16.33 21.91 -44.27
CA SER A 14 15.68 20.61 -44.06
C SER A 14 16.15 19.93 -42.78
N VAL A 15 17.43 20.10 -42.40
CA VAL A 15 17.96 19.61 -41.12
C VAL A 15 17.27 20.31 -39.95
N ILE A 16 17.18 21.64 -39.98
CA ILE A 16 16.50 22.42 -38.93
C ILE A 16 15.01 22.09 -38.85
N ALA A 17 14.33 21.95 -40.00
CA ALA A 17 12.91 21.57 -40.01
C ALA A 17 12.66 20.17 -39.44
N ASN A 18 13.55 19.20 -39.69
CA ASN A 18 13.44 17.86 -39.11
C ASN A 18 13.77 17.84 -37.61
N GLU A 19 14.70 18.68 -37.17
CA GLU A 19 15.04 18.83 -35.75
C GLU A 19 13.89 19.48 -34.99
N GLU A 20 13.24 20.49 -35.56
CA GLU A 20 12.05 21.16 -35.00
C GLU A 20 10.85 20.19 -34.94
N LEU A 21 10.63 19.38 -35.98
CA LEU A 21 9.58 18.33 -36.00
C LEU A 21 9.86 17.20 -35.00
N LEU A 22 11.14 16.83 -34.81
CA LEU A 22 11.53 15.85 -33.80
C LEU A 22 11.40 16.41 -32.39
N VAL A 23 11.71 17.70 -32.18
CA VAL A 23 11.54 18.34 -30.87
C VAL A 23 10.06 18.51 -30.53
N GLU A 24 9.22 18.90 -31.49
CA GLU A 24 7.77 19.01 -31.31
C GLU A 24 7.13 17.63 -31.06
N GLU A 25 7.57 16.59 -31.78
CA GLU A 25 7.12 15.24 -31.49
C GLU A 25 7.59 14.78 -30.10
N LEU A 26 8.85 15.02 -29.70
CA LEU A 26 9.36 14.68 -28.37
C LEU A 26 8.60 15.39 -27.23
N ASP A 27 8.24 16.66 -27.41
CA ASP A 27 7.48 17.47 -26.42
C ASP A 27 6.04 16.91 -26.27
N ASP A 28 5.38 16.55 -27.38
CA ASP A 28 4.06 15.90 -27.37
C ASP A 28 4.10 14.53 -26.66
N LEU A 29 5.22 13.80 -26.73
CA LEU A 29 5.36 12.50 -26.05
C LEU A 29 5.60 12.65 -24.55
N GLU A 30 6.19 13.78 -24.13
CA GLU A 30 6.38 14.14 -22.73
C GLU A 30 5.07 14.62 -22.09
N ASP A 31 4.25 15.38 -22.82
CA ASP A 31 2.96 15.90 -22.34
C ASP A 31 1.86 14.82 -22.25
N GLU A 32 1.79 13.86 -23.18
CA GLU A 32 0.83 12.73 -23.09
C GLU A 32 1.09 11.84 -21.85
N LYS A 33 2.37 11.66 -21.47
CA LYS A 33 2.78 10.84 -20.32
C LYS A 33 2.68 11.55 -18.97
N ALA A 34 2.39 12.84 -18.96
CA ALA A 34 2.25 13.65 -17.74
C ALA A 34 0.82 13.65 -17.18
N THR A 35 -0.14 12.96 -17.81
CA THR A 35 -1.44 12.72 -17.16
C THR A 35 -1.29 11.67 -16.05
N SER A 36 -1.59 12.07 -14.81
CA SER A 36 -1.14 11.37 -13.61
C SER A 36 -1.47 9.86 -13.61
N LEU A 37 -0.42 9.02 -13.64
CA LEU A 37 -0.52 7.57 -13.48
C LEU A 37 -1.36 7.16 -12.25
N TRP A 38 -1.39 8.01 -11.22
CA TRP A 38 -2.20 7.85 -10.03
C TRP A 38 -3.71 8.02 -10.26
N SER A 39 -4.14 8.99 -11.08
CA SER A 39 -5.55 9.19 -11.41
C SER A 39 -6.09 8.04 -12.26
N ASP A 40 -5.29 7.58 -13.23
CA ASP A 40 -5.67 6.45 -14.08
C ASP A 40 -5.71 5.15 -13.29
N ALA A 41 -4.74 4.90 -12.42
CA ALA A 41 -4.76 3.75 -11.52
C ALA A 41 -6.00 3.75 -10.60
N TRP A 42 -6.39 4.91 -10.07
CA TRP A 42 -7.57 5.04 -9.21
C TRP A 42 -8.87 4.73 -9.97
N HIS A 43 -9.00 5.22 -11.21
CA HIS A 43 -10.18 4.99 -12.03
C HIS A 43 -10.34 3.52 -12.43
N VAL A 44 -9.23 2.87 -12.80
CA VAL A 44 -9.23 1.45 -13.16
C VAL A 44 -9.51 0.59 -11.93
N MET A 45 -8.96 0.93 -10.76
CA MET A 45 -9.12 0.17 -9.53
C MET A 45 -10.57 0.18 -9.01
N ARG A 46 -11.24 1.35 -8.95
CA ARG A 46 -12.61 1.48 -8.44
C ARG A 46 -13.68 0.78 -9.29
N SER A 47 -13.38 0.50 -10.56
CA SER A 47 -14.30 -0.18 -11.47
C SER A 47 -14.42 -1.69 -11.21
N ARG A 48 -13.50 -2.27 -10.44
CA ARG A 48 -13.46 -3.71 -10.17
C ARG A 48 -14.22 -4.05 -8.88
N PRO A 49 -15.15 -5.03 -8.90
CA PRO A 49 -15.90 -5.41 -7.70
C PRO A 49 -15.00 -6.02 -6.60
N LEU A 50 -13.92 -6.71 -7.00
CA LEU A 50 -12.93 -7.24 -6.05
C LEU A 50 -12.26 -6.13 -5.21
N PHE A 51 -12.07 -4.93 -5.77
CA PHE A 51 -11.53 -3.80 -5.02
C PHE A 51 -12.44 -3.42 -3.86
N TRP A 52 -13.75 -3.33 -4.11
CA TRP A 52 -14.72 -2.98 -3.08
C TRP A 52 -14.85 -4.04 -1.98
N ILE A 53 -14.71 -5.32 -2.31
CA ILE A 53 -14.69 -6.41 -1.31
C ILE A 53 -13.48 -6.25 -0.39
N SER A 54 -12.28 -6.09 -0.96
CA SER A 54 -11.05 -5.90 -0.19
C SER A 54 -11.08 -4.61 0.62
N ALA A 55 -11.52 -3.50 0.02
CA ALA A 55 -11.65 -2.21 0.70
C ALA A 55 -12.66 -2.30 1.86
N GLY A 56 -13.80 -2.95 1.66
CA GLY A 56 -14.79 -3.19 2.71
C GLY A 56 -14.24 -4.02 3.86
N LEU A 57 -13.47 -5.07 3.56
CA LEU A 57 -12.83 -5.90 4.58
C LEU A 57 -11.78 -5.13 5.39
N ILE A 58 -10.96 -4.31 4.73
CA ILE A 58 -9.99 -3.44 5.39
C ILE A 58 -10.71 -2.45 6.30
N VAL A 59 -11.74 -1.77 5.80
CA VAL A 59 -12.54 -0.82 6.57
C VAL A 59 -13.19 -1.50 7.77
N LEU A 60 -13.71 -2.73 7.61
CA LEU A 60 -14.28 -3.51 8.71
C LEU A 60 -13.24 -3.78 9.81
N PHE A 61 -12.06 -4.28 9.46
CA PHE A 61 -11.01 -4.57 10.45
C PHE A 61 -10.46 -3.32 11.12
N VAL A 62 -10.29 -2.23 10.36
CA VAL A 62 -9.85 -0.93 10.91
C VAL A 62 -10.90 -0.40 11.88
N THR A 63 -12.18 -0.43 11.52
CA THR A 63 -13.27 0.04 12.38
C THR A 63 -13.36 -0.80 13.66
N MET A 64 -13.28 -2.12 13.53
CA MET A 64 -13.23 -3.07 14.65
C MET A 64 -12.02 -2.81 15.57
N SER A 65 -10.87 -2.44 15.00
CA SER A 65 -9.65 -2.13 15.75
C SER A 65 -9.69 -0.78 16.46
N VAL A 66 -10.31 0.24 15.86
CA VAL A 66 -10.37 1.60 16.43
C VAL A 66 -11.48 1.69 17.47
N PHE A 67 -12.62 1.05 17.20
CA PHE A 67 -13.81 1.07 18.05
C PHE A 67 -14.19 -0.36 18.51
N PRO A 68 -13.34 -1.05 19.29
CA PRO A 68 -13.65 -2.39 19.79
C PRO A 68 -14.91 -2.41 20.66
N GLN A 69 -15.19 -1.30 21.35
CA GLN A 69 -16.37 -1.09 22.20
C GLN A 69 -17.71 -1.15 21.45
N LEU A 70 -17.70 -0.97 20.12
CA LEU A 70 -18.92 -1.09 19.30
C LEU A 70 -19.30 -2.55 19.05
N PHE A 71 -18.33 -3.46 19.12
CA PHE A 71 -18.51 -4.89 18.82
C PHE A 71 -18.62 -5.74 20.09
N THR A 72 -17.96 -5.36 21.17
CA THR A 72 -18.07 -6.02 22.47
C THR A 72 -18.24 -5.00 23.58
N SER A 73 -19.15 -5.28 24.52
CA SER A 73 -19.36 -4.49 25.74
C SER A 73 -18.49 -4.96 26.90
N GLN A 74 -17.73 -6.05 26.74
CA GLN A 74 -16.89 -6.62 27.79
C GLN A 74 -15.46 -6.10 27.68
N ASP A 75 -14.85 -5.77 28.82
CA ASP A 75 -13.45 -5.32 28.89
C ASP A 75 -12.54 -6.51 29.26
N PRO A 76 -11.63 -6.93 28.37
CA PRO A 76 -10.71 -8.03 28.65
C PRO A 76 -9.63 -7.68 29.69
N TYR A 77 -9.45 -6.40 30.02
CA TYR A 77 -8.48 -5.94 31.02
C TYR A 77 -9.11 -5.75 32.41
N ALA A 78 -10.43 -5.95 32.54
CA ALA A 78 -11.12 -5.81 33.80
C ALA A 78 -10.77 -6.97 34.77
N PRO A 79 -10.64 -6.67 36.08
CA PRO A 79 -10.44 -7.69 37.09
C PRO A 79 -11.67 -8.62 37.15
N GLY A 80 -11.45 -9.93 37.05
CA GLY A 80 -12.53 -10.93 37.04
C GLY A 80 -13.13 -11.24 35.66
N PHE A 81 -12.55 -10.71 34.57
CA PHE A 81 -12.97 -11.06 33.20
C PHE A 81 -12.87 -12.56 32.90
N CYS A 82 -11.88 -13.22 33.50
CA CYS A 82 -11.66 -14.66 33.35
C CYS A 82 -12.18 -15.38 34.61
N ASP A 83 -13.22 -16.17 34.44
CA ASP A 83 -13.83 -16.97 35.50
C ASP A 83 -13.56 -18.45 35.29
N LEU A 84 -12.66 -19.01 36.10
CA LEU A 84 -12.24 -20.41 36.01
C LEU A 84 -13.40 -21.40 36.22
N SER A 85 -14.46 -21.01 36.92
CA SER A 85 -15.66 -21.86 37.10
C SER A 85 -16.42 -22.10 35.80
N ARG A 86 -16.26 -21.20 34.82
CA ARG A 86 -16.87 -21.25 33.48
C ARG A 86 -15.84 -21.63 32.40
N ALA A 87 -14.73 -22.25 32.79
CA ALA A 87 -13.71 -22.70 31.84
C ALA A 87 -14.27 -23.75 30.87
N ARG A 88 -13.90 -23.65 29.60
CA ARG A 88 -14.36 -24.54 28.51
C ARG A 88 -15.88 -24.61 28.33
N GLU A 89 -16.59 -23.55 28.69
CA GLU A 89 -18.00 -23.41 28.36
C GLU A 89 -18.19 -23.34 26.84
N ASN A 90 -19.17 -24.08 26.32
CA ASN A 90 -19.53 -24.07 24.90
C ASN A 90 -20.10 -22.70 24.46
N PRO A 91 -20.13 -22.42 23.15
CA PRO A 91 -20.74 -21.20 22.62
C PRO A 91 -22.17 -20.99 23.14
N SER A 92 -22.43 -19.81 23.68
CA SER A 92 -23.72 -19.40 24.24
C SER A 92 -24.03 -17.96 23.84
N SER A 93 -25.24 -17.47 24.12
CA SER A 93 -25.59 -16.06 23.87
C SER A 93 -24.70 -15.09 24.64
N ASP A 94 -24.14 -15.52 25.78
CA ASP A 94 -23.24 -14.73 26.61
C ASP A 94 -21.79 -14.76 26.12
N SER A 95 -21.36 -15.85 25.45
CA SER A 95 -20.06 -15.93 24.78
C SER A 95 -20.21 -16.59 23.41
N LEU A 96 -20.27 -15.76 22.37
CA LEU A 96 -20.51 -16.17 20.97
C LEU A 96 -19.55 -17.27 20.49
N PHE A 97 -18.29 -17.24 20.93
CA PHE A 97 -17.26 -18.22 20.54
C PHE A 97 -16.91 -19.22 21.65
N GLY A 98 -17.63 -19.18 22.78
CA GLY A 98 -17.30 -19.96 23.96
C GLY A 98 -16.17 -19.34 24.79
N ARG A 99 -15.79 -20.05 25.86
CA ARG A 99 -14.75 -19.62 26.79
C ARG A 99 -13.49 -20.48 26.67
N ASN A 100 -12.34 -19.86 26.92
CA ASN A 100 -11.05 -20.55 26.88
C ASN A 100 -10.81 -21.42 28.14
N LEU A 101 -9.59 -21.97 28.26
CA LEU A 101 -9.16 -22.84 29.37
C LEU A 101 -9.21 -22.18 30.75
N ILE A 102 -9.14 -20.85 30.79
CA ILE A 102 -9.14 -20.05 32.02
C ILE A 102 -10.44 -19.26 32.17
N GLY A 103 -11.46 -19.53 31.34
CA GLY A 103 -12.79 -18.95 31.45
C GLY A 103 -12.98 -17.55 30.84
N CYS A 104 -12.00 -17.03 30.10
CA CYS A 104 -12.15 -15.76 29.39
C CYS A 104 -12.99 -15.95 28.12
N ASP A 105 -13.80 -14.95 27.76
CA ASP A 105 -14.56 -14.93 26.52
C ASP A 105 -13.63 -14.75 25.29
N VAL A 106 -13.65 -15.74 24.40
CA VAL A 106 -12.81 -15.78 23.19
C VAL A 106 -13.23 -14.72 22.17
N TYR A 107 -14.50 -14.37 22.10
CA TYR A 107 -15.00 -13.35 21.18
C TYR A 107 -14.41 -11.99 21.52
N THR A 108 -14.55 -11.56 22.76
CA THR A 108 -13.99 -10.29 23.27
C THR A 108 -12.48 -10.24 23.09
N LEU A 109 -11.76 -11.32 23.40
CA LEU A 109 -10.30 -11.42 23.17
C LEU A 109 -9.93 -11.25 21.70
N THR A 110 -10.73 -11.79 20.78
CA THR A 110 -10.49 -11.68 19.34
C THR A 110 -10.68 -10.24 18.86
N ILE A 111 -11.75 -9.56 19.31
CA ILE A 111 -12.00 -8.16 18.96
C ILE A 111 -10.86 -7.25 19.42
N TYR A 112 -10.46 -7.35 20.69
CA TYR A 112 -9.38 -6.53 21.24
C TYR A 112 -8.00 -6.92 20.68
N GLY A 113 -7.79 -8.20 20.38
CA GLY A 113 -6.56 -8.71 19.77
C GLY A 113 -6.32 -8.17 18.36
N ALA A 114 -7.37 -7.86 17.60
CA ALA A 114 -7.26 -7.35 16.23
C ALA A 114 -6.42 -6.06 16.14
N ARG A 115 -6.53 -5.17 17.13
CA ARG A 115 -5.73 -3.93 17.19
C ARG A 115 -4.23 -4.21 17.25
N SER A 116 -3.83 -5.13 18.11
CA SER A 116 -2.42 -5.51 18.26
C SER A 116 -1.89 -6.13 16.97
N SER A 117 -2.66 -7.01 16.32
CA SER A 117 -2.27 -7.64 15.05
C SER A 117 -2.06 -6.63 13.92
N ILE A 118 -2.97 -5.65 13.78
CA ILE A 118 -2.85 -4.60 12.76
C ILE A 118 -1.61 -3.74 13.01
N LEU A 119 -1.36 -3.33 14.25
CA LEU A 119 -0.18 -2.53 14.59
C LEU A 119 1.11 -3.28 14.26
N VAL A 120 1.22 -4.56 14.65
CA VAL A 120 2.40 -5.38 14.34
C VAL A 120 2.58 -5.52 12.82
N GLY A 121 1.51 -5.76 12.07
CA GLY A 121 1.55 -5.82 10.61
C GLY A 121 2.08 -4.53 9.98
N VAL A 122 1.54 -3.38 10.40
CA VAL A 122 1.96 -2.06 9.90
C VAL A 122 3.42 -1.78 10.22
N PHE A 123 3.85 -1.98 11.47
CA PHE A 123 5.24 -1.77 11.87
C PHE A 123 6.21 -2.72 11.18
N ALA A 124 5.81 -3.98 10.97
CA ALA A 124 6.59 -4.95 10.21
C ALA A 124 6.78 -4.49 8.76
N THR A 125 5.69 -4.13 8.06
CA THR A 125 5.76 -3.64 6.67
C THR A 125 6.61 -2.38 6.54
N LEU A 126 6.45 -1.40 7.45
CA LEU A 126 7.27 -0.18 7.45
C LEU A 126 8.75 -0.51 7.65
N SER A 127 9.07 -1.38 8.60
CA SER A 127 10.46 -1.78 8.86
C SER A 127 11.06 -2.50 7.66
N THR A 128 10.32 -3.45 7.07
CA THR A 128 10.74 -4.15 5.86
C THR A 128 10.92 -3.19 4.69
N LEU A 129 10.05 -2.19 4.53
CA LEU A 129 10.16 -1.20 3.46
C LEU A 129 11.41 -0.33 3.64
N ILE A 130 11.67 0.16 4.85
CA ILE A 130 12.87 0.97 5.14
C ILE A 130 14.14 0.17 4.82
N ILE A 131 14.23 -1.06 5.34
CA ILE A 131 15.39 -1.93 5.12
C ILE A 131 15.50 -2.28 3.63
N GLY A 132 14.43 -2.77 3.02
CA GLY A 132 14.39 -3.19 1.63
C GLY A 132 14.71 -2.07 0.65
N VAL A 133 14.19 -0.85 0.87
CA VAL A 133 14.53 0.32 0.05
C VAL A 133 15.99 0.72 0.24
N SER A 134 16.50 0.72 1.47
CA SER A 134 17.91 1.06 1.74
C SER A 134 18.85 0.10 1.00
N PHE A 135 18.63 -1.21 1.13
CA PHE A 135 19.42 -2.20 0.40
C PHE A 135 19.18 -2.15 -1.11
N GLY A 136 17.95 -1.88 -1.55
CA GLY A 136 17.61 -1.73 -2.97
C GLY A 136 18.34 -0.57 -3.63
N VAL A 137 18.45 0.58 -2.95
CA VAL A 137 19.21 1.74 -3.43
C VAL A 137 20.70 1.42 -3.49
N ILE A 138 21.26 0.79 -2.45
CA ILE A 138 22.68 0.38 -2.45
C ILE A 138 22.97 -0.62 -3.58
N ALA A 139 22.11 -1.62 -3.76
CA ALA A 139 22.23 -2.61 -4.83
C ALA A 139 22.07 -1.98 -6.22
N GLY A 140 21.15 -1.03 -6.39
CA GLY A 140 20.97 -0.29 -7.63
C GLY A 140 22.18 0.57 -8.00
N PHE A 141 22.83 1.18 -7.00
CA PHE A 141 24.04 1.99 -7.21
C PHE A 141 25.27 1.14 -7.58
N ILE A 142 25.43 -0.04 -6.97
CA ILE A 142 26.57 -0.93 -7.22
C ILE A 142 26.35 -1.82 -8.46
N GLY A 143 25.10 -2.18 -8.77
CA GLY A 143 24.70 -3.06 -9.87
C GLY A 143 25.02 -2.53 -11.27
N GLY A 144 25.27 -1.22 -11.43
CA GLY A 144 25.77 -0.65 -12.67
C GLY A 144 27.23 -1.01 -13.02
N ARG A 145 27.96 -1.70 -12.12
CA ARG A 145 29.39 -2.04 -12.32
C ARG A 145 29.69 -3.51 -12.59
N ILE A 146 28.67 -4.36 -12.82
CA ILE A 146 28.87 -5.81 -13.01
C ILE A 146 28.90 -6.24 -14.49
N ASP A 147 28.73 -5.30 -15.43
CA ASP A 147 29.02 -5.49 -16.86
C ASP A 147 30.37 -4.85 -17.22
N THR A 148 31.47 -5.51 -16.86
CA THR A 148 32.79 -5.34 -17.49
C THR A 148 33.59 -6.63 -17.28
#